data_AF-A0A9E7FR43-F1
#
_entry.id   AF-A0A9E7FR43-F1
#
_cell.length_a   1.000
_cell.length_b   1.000
_cell.length_c   1.000
_cell.angle_alpha   90.00
_cell.angle_beta   90.00
_cell.angle_gamma   90.00
#
_symmetry.space_group_name_H-M   'P 1'
#
loop_
_entity.id
_entity.type
_entity.pdbx_description
1 polymer ?
#
loop_
_entity_poly.entity_id
_entity_poly.type
_entity_poly.pdbx_seq_one_letter_code
_entity_poly.pdbx_strand_id
1 'polypeptide(L)'
;MHTPRRKSPLGPPPESSVAVAKLAASYIRKGGNLPIFVVVVTISVFALVMYSEDLKTIAGYSLSRYKTQDYAPDAFSGVDLRHQTQHGGSNRSTPGQQPQTKNEKPRKGPWPPAGAEMAAVSVPDTCDLSRGEWVFDDVDYPLYREDQCQFLSQQVSCLRNGRREVMYQNWRWQPKGCSLPKFDARLLLERLRGKRMMFVGDSMNRNQWESLVCLLQTVTPPEKRSRRVEGSRIIFTVEDYDASIEFYWAPFLVESNSDDPNIHSIDVRIIKAESIEKHAVQWKGADVLVFNTYIWWMNTREIKVLRPGAKNWTQHIDVERWDAYERVLRTLSTWLDRNMDPNRSSVFFMSMSPLHIK
;
A
#
# COMPACT_ATOMS: atom_id res chain seq x y z
N MET A 1 -38.33 36.18 -11.49
CA MET A 1 -39.33 35.10 -11.67
C MET A 1 -38.74 33.79 -11.16
N HIS A 2 -39.07 33.42 -9.92
CA HIS A 2 -39.26 32.04 -9.49
C HIS A 2 -40.05 32.13 -8.17
N THR A 3 -41.26 31.59 -8.18
CA THR A 3 -42.22 31.61 -7.09
C THR A 3 -41.80 30.67 -5.96
N PRO A 4 -41.96 31.04 -4.67
CA PRO A 4 -41.71 30.12 -3.57
C PRO A 4 -42.88 29.13 -3.45
N ARG A 5 -42.56 27.84 -3.38
CA ARG A 5 -43.51 26.73 -3.24
C ARG A 5 -44.17 26.79 -1.86
N ARG A 6 -45.49 26.97 -1.83
CA ARG A 6 -46.36 26.99 -0.65
C ARG A 6 -46.30 25.63 0.07
N LYS A 7 -45.98 25.60 1.38
CA LYS A 7 -46.17 24.40 2.22
C LYS A 7 -47.68 24.26 2.53
N SER A 8 -48.26 23.10 2.23
CA SER A 8 -49.61 22.73 2.67
C SER A 8 -49.61 22.38 4.17
N PRO A 9 -50.71 22.60 4.92
CA PRO A 9 -50.79 22.22 6.32
C PRO A 9 -50.87 20.70 6.47
N LEU A 10 -50.24 20.14 7.51
CA LEU A 10 -50.46 18.74 7.90
C LEU A 10 -51.95 18.54 8.21
N GLY A 11 -52.58 17.59 7.51
CA GLY A 11 -53.92 17.10 7.85
C GLY A 11 -53.93 16.41 9.22
N PRO A 12 -55.11 16.27 9.85
CA PRO A 12 -55.22 15.61 11.14
C PRO A 12 -54.71 14.16 11.04
N PRO A 13 -54.05 13.66 12.08
CA PRO A 13 -53.51 12.31 12.07
C PRO A 13 -54.65 11.28 11.98
N PRO A 14 -54.43 10.12 11.34
CA PRO A 14 -55.47 9.12 11.10
C PRO A 14 -56.10 8.64 12.42
N GLU A 15 -57.40 8.40 12.43
CA GLU A 15 -58.20 8.07 13.63
C GLU A 15 -57.62 6.92 14.48
N SER A 16 -56.86 6.01 13.86
CA SER A 16 -56.16 4.92 14.53
C SER A 16 -55.07 5.41 15.50
N SER A 17 -54.34 6.47 15.18
CA SER A 17 -53.28 7.03 16.01
C SER A 17 -53.82 7.74 17.27
N VAL A 18 -54.98 8.40 17.13
CA VAL A 18 -55.69 9.05 18.24
C VAL A 18 -56.32 8.02 19.17
N ALA A 19 -56.83 6.91 18.63
CA ALA A 19 -57.37 5.81 19.43
C ALA A 19 -56.28 5.12 20.28
N VAL A 20 -55.10 4.86 19.69
CA VAL A 20 -53.96 4.24 20.40
C VAL A 20 -53.41 5.18 21.48
N ALA A 21 -53.29 6.49 21.19
CA ALA A 21 -52.87 7.48 22.17
C ALA A 21 -53.86 7.63 23.34
N LYS A 22 -55.17 7.56 23.07
CA LYS A 22 -56.21 7.58 24.12
C LYS A 22 -56.19 6.32 24.99
N LEU A 23 -55.94 5.15 24.40
CA LEU A 23 -55.78 3.89 25.13
C LEU A 23 -54.53 3.89 26.03
N ALA A 24 -53.40 4.37 25.51
CA ALA A 24 -52.16 4.48 26.28
C ALA A 24 -52.30 5.50 27.43
N ALA A 25 -52.93 6.65 27.19
CA ALA A 25 -53.18 7.66 28.22
C ALA A 25 -54.16 7.16 29.30
N SER A 26 -55.17 6.35 28.94
CA SER A 26 -56.09 5.71 29.88
C SER A 26 -55.39 4.67 30.77
N TYR A 27 -54.41 3.93 30.24
CA TYR A 27 -53.67 2.91 30.98
C TYR A 27 -52.66 3.50 31.97
N ILE A 28 -51.96 4.58 31.58
CA ILE A 28 -51.01 5.30 32.44
C ILE A 28 -51.72 6.02 33.60
N ARG A 29 -52.92 6.56 33.36
CA ARG A 29 -53.70 7.29 34.39
C ARG A 29 -54.28 6.38 35.49
N LYS A 30 -54.31 5.06 35.29
CA LYS A 30 -54.85 4.07 36.23
C LYS A 30 -53.79 3.34 37.08
N GLY A 31 -52.52 3.77 37.03
CA GLY A 31 -51.48 3.22 37.91
C GLY A 31 -51.31 1.70 37.80
N GLY A 32 -51.60 1.13 36.62
CA GLY A 32 -51.48 -0.30 36.39
C GLY A 32 -50.01 -0.68 36.18
N ASN A 33 -49.47 -1.51 37.08
CA ASN A 33 -48.17 -2.14 36.87
C ASN A 33 -48.22 -2.93 35.56
N LEU A 34 -47.36 -2.57 34.58
CA LEU A 34 -47.24 -3.35 33.36
C LEU A 34 -46.88 -4.80 33.75
N PRO A 35 -47.55 -5.81 33.18
CA PRO A 35 -47.18 -7.20 33.45
C PRO A 35 -45.69 -7.37 33.16
N ILE A 36 -44.95 -8.00 34.07
CA ILE A 36 -43.48 -8.19 33.95
C ILE A 36 -43.13 -8.76 32.57
N PHE A 37 -43.98 -9.63 32.03
CA PHE A 37 -43.84 -10.17 30.69
C PHE A 37 -43.77 -9.10 29.59
N VAL A 38 -44.59 -8.04 29.66
CA VAL A 38 -44.56 -6.95 28.67
C VAL A 38 -43.26 -6.15 28.80
N VAL A 39 -42.78 -5.88 30.02
CA VAL A 39 -41.50 -5.20 30.23
C VAL A 39 -40.34 -6.04 29.70
N VAL A 40 -40.32 -7.34 30.01
CA VAL A 40 -39.30 -8.28 29.53
C VAL A 40 -39.31 -8.41 28.02
N VAL A 41 -40.50 -8.52 27.39
CA VAL A 41 -40.62 -8.56 25.92
C VAL A 41 -40.15 -7.24 25.31
N THR A 42 -40.50 -6.10 25.91
CA THR A 42 -40.09 -4.79 25.37
C THR A 42 -38.57 -4.59 25.47
N ILE A 43 -37.96 -4.97 26.60
CA ILE A 43 -36.49 -4.95 26.78
C ILE A 43 -35.83 -5.96 25.84
N SER A 44 -36.42 -7.14 25.63
CA SER A 44 -35.85 -8.16 24.73
C SER A 44 -35.92 -7.74 23.28
N VAL A 45 -37.02 -7.10 22.85
CA VAL A 45 -37.16 -6.52 21.50
C VAL A 45 -36.22 -5.33 21.34
N PHE A 46 -36.07 -4.48 22.36
CA PHE A 46 -35.14 -3.35 22.32
C PHE A 46 -33.68 -3.81 22.29
N ALA A 47 -33.32 -4.84 23.05
CA ALA A 47 -32.00 -5.48 22.99
C ALA A 47 -31.80 -6.15 21.62
N LEU A 48 -32.79 -6.85 21.08
CA LEU A 48 -32.71 -7.40 19.73
C LEU A 48 -32.56 -6.31 18.67
N VAL A 49 -33.21 -5.15 18.79
CA VAL A 49 -33.03 -4.03 17.85
C VAL A 49 -31.65 -3.40 18.01
N MET A 50 -31.21 -3.11 19.24
CA MET A 50 -29.90 -2.52 19.55
C MET A 50 -28.73 -3.44 19.18
N TYR A 51 -28.89 -4.77 19.26
CA TYR A 51 -27.87 -5.76 18.92
C TYR A 51 -28.12 -6.47 17.58
N SER A 52 -29.20 -6.14 16.85
CA SER A 52 -29.45 -6.69 15.49
C SER A 52 -28.48 -6.15 14.45
N GLU A 53 -27.81 -5.02 14.74
CA GLU A 53 -26.69 -4.56 13.92
C GLU A 53 -25.42 -5.40 14.14
N ASP A 54 -25.34 -6.20 15.22
CA ASP A 54 -24.21 -7.11 15.49
C ASP A 54 -24.49 -8.59 15.22
N LEU A 55 -25.76 -9.02 15.14
CA LEU A 55 -26.09 -10.40 14.74
C LEU A 55 -25.85 -10.66 13.24
N LYS A 56 -25.84 -9.63 12.39
CA LYS A 56 -25.35 -9.72 11.00
C LYS A 56 -23.82 -9.73 10.91
N THR A 57 -23.13 -9.25 11.94
CA THR A 57 -21.67 -9.18 12.03
C THR A 57 -21.05 -10.51 12.49
N ILE A 58 -21.78 -11.31 13.28
CA ILE A 58 -21.27 -12.58 13.84
C ILE A 58 -21.66 -13.82 13.01
N ALA A 59 -22.71 -13.76 12.17
CA ALA A 59 -23.17 -14.91 11.39
C ALA A 59 -23.16 -14.69 9.86
N GLY A 60 -22.41 -13.73 9.33
CA GLY A 60 -22.58 -13.32 7.92
C GLY A 60 -21.48 -12.51 7.26
N TYR A 61 -20.19 -12.77 7.53
CA TYR A 61 -19.12 -12.33 6.64
C TYR A 61 -18.54 -13.52 5.86
N SER A 62 -19.36 -14.07 4.98
CA SER A 62 -18.88 -14.56 3.69
C SER A 62 -18.64 -13.31 2.83
N LEU A 63 -17.38 -12.91 2.68
CA LEU A 63 -16.97 -11.84 1.75
C LEU A 63 -17.10 -12.36 0.31
N SER A 64 -18.34 -12.45 -0.19
CA SER A 64 -18.62 -12.83 -1.59
C SER A 64 -19.47 -11.79 -2.31
N ARG A 65 -19.46 -10.53 -1.89
CA ARG A 65 -20.19 -9.47 -2.58
C ARG A 65 -19.51 -8.10 -2.55
N TYR A 66 -18.25 -8.03 -2.99
CA TYR A 66 -17.86 -6.91 -3.85
C TYR A 66 -17.92 -7.44 -5.28
N LYS A 67 -18.91 -6.95 -6.01
CA LYS A 67 -19.09 -7.22 -7.44
C LYS A 67 -17.81 -6.76 -8.14
N THR A 68 -17.14 -7.70 -8.78
CA THR A 68 -16.09 -7.46 -9.77
C THR A 68 -16.60 -6.42 -10.75
N GLN A 69 -15.99 -5.23 -10.71
CA GLN A 69 -16.15 -4.22 -11.74
C GLN A 69 -14.90 -4.33 -12.61
N ASP A 70 -15.14 -4.53 -13.90
CA ASP A 70 -14.17 -4.93 -14.91
C ASP A 70 -12.81 -4.22 -14.77
N TYR A 71 -11.75 -5.00 -14.57
CA TYR A 71 -10.39 -4.53 -14.80
C TYR A 71 -10.18 -4.46 -16.32
N ALA A 72 -10.36 -3.28 -16.89
CA ALA A 72 -9.74 -2.97 -18.16
C ALA A 72 -8.22 -2.85 -17.94
N PRO A 73 -7.37 -3.48 -18.77
CA PRO A 73 -5.96 -3.15 -18.79
C PRO A 73 -5.83 -1.70 -19.31
N ASP A 74 -5.28 -0.80 -18.50
CA ASP A 74 -4.93 0.54 -18.96
C ASP A 74 -3.89 0.42 -20.07
N ALA A 75 -4.38 0.53 -21.30
CA ALA A 75 -3.61 0.81 -22.48
C ALA A 75 -3.10 2.26 -22.38
N PHE A 76 -1.90 2.46 -21.86
CA PHE A 76 -1.08 3.59 -22.28
C PHE A 76 -0.43 3.23 -23.62
N SER A 77 -1.23 3.35 -24.68
CA SER A 77 -0.73 3.43 -26.06
C SER A 77 0.13 4.68 -26.21
N GLY A 78 1.32 4.49 -26.79
CA GLY A 78 2.35 5.51 -26.94
C GLY A 78 1.86 6.79 -27.62
N VAL A 79 2.30 7.93 -27.09
CA VAL A 79 2.26 9.20 -27.81
C VAL A 79 3.55 9.28 -28.63
N ASP A 80 3.42 9.00 -29.92
CA ASP A 80 4.45 9.19 -30.94
C ASP A 80 4.57 10.70 -31.22
N LEU A 81 5.60 11.36 -30.69
CA LEU A 81 5.96 12.74 -31.04
C LEU A 81 6.98 12.71 -32.18
N ARG A 82 6.48 12.49 -33.40
CA ARG A 82 7.28 12.71 -34.61
C ARG A 82 7.33 14.19 -34.97
N HIS A 83 8.56 14.66 -35.09
CA HIS A 83 8.99 15.84 -35.82
C HIS A 83 8.24 16.00 -37.17
N GLN A 84 7.71 17.19 -37.42
CA GLN A 84 7.56 17.71 -38.78
C GLN A 84 8.19 19.11 -38.85
N THR A 85 9.22 19.21 -39.68
CA THR A 85 9.84 20.46 -40.13
C THR A 85 9.37 20.82 -41.54
N GLN A 86 9.08 22.11 -41.70
CA GLN A 86 9.17 22.97 -42.90
C GLN A 86 8.15 22.82 -44.05
N HIS A 87 7.43 23.92 -44.34
CA HIS A 87 7.81 24.89 -45.38
C HIS A 87 6.87 26.12 -45.40
N GLY A 88 7.42 27.32 -45.70
CA GLY A 88 6.70 28.40 -46.39
C GLY A 88 6.86 29.84 -45.86
N GLY A 89 7.53 30.70 -46.65
CA GLY A 89 7.01 32.04 -46.96
C GLY A 89 7.56 33.28 -46.25
N SER A 90 8.37 34.04 -46.98
CA SER A 90 8.82 35.44 -46.81
C SER A 90 7.82 36.45 -46.22
N ASN A 91 8.27 37.36 -45.34
CA ASN A 91 8.27 38.82 -45.62
C ASN A 91 9.03 39.68 -44.60
N ARG A 92 9.53 40.79 -45.13
CA ARG A 92 10.47 41.79 -44.60
C ARG A 92 9.77 42.84 -43.74
N SER A 93 10.35 43.22 -42.59
CA SER A 93 10.39 44.61 -42.06
C SER A 93 11.10 44.70 -40.70
N THR A 94 11.93 45.72 -40.54
CA THR A 94 12.56 46.26 -39.31
C THR A 94 12.24 47.76 -39.29
N PRO A 95 12.50 48.54 -38.21
CA PRO A 95 12.87 48.18 -36.83
C PRO A 95 12.08 48.97 -35.74
N GLY A 96 12.17 48.52 -34.49
CA GLY A 96 11.78 49.31 -33.30
C GLY A 96 12.53 48.82 -32.06
N GLN A 97 13.46 49.63 -31.55
CA GLN A 97 14.29 49.38 -30.37
C GLN A 97 13.53 49.66 -29.06
N GLN A 98 13.57 48.75 -28.08
CA GLN A 98 13.82 49.00 -26.64
C GLN A 98 13.69 47.70 -25.78
N PRO A 99 14.20 47.66 -24.53
CA PRO A 99 15.45 46.98 -24.14
C PRO A 99 15.24 45.57 -23.54
N GLN A 100 16.19 44.67 -23.81
CA GLN A 100 16.22 43.31 -23.26
C GLN A 100 16.68 43.30 -21.79
N THR A 101 15.76 43.00 -20.88
CA THR A 101 16.09 42.42 -19.57
C THR A 101 16.45 40.94 -19.78
N LYS A 102 17.69 40.57 -19.44
CA LYS A 102 18.17 39.19 -19.52
C LYS A 102 17.44 38.33 -18.49
N ASN A 103 16.52 37.48 -18.95
CA ASN A 103 16.09 36.30 -18.21
C ASN A 103 17.23 35.27 -18.22
N GLU A 104 18.07 35.29 -17.19
CA GLU A 104 19.01 34.19 -16.95
C GLU A 104 18.25 32.96 -16.44
N LYS A 105 18.16 31.94 -17.31
CA LYS A 105 17.82 30.58 -16.90
C LYS A 105 18.85 30.10 -15.87
N PRO A 106 18.43 29.40 -14.78
CA PRO A 106 19.39 28.85 -13.84
C PRO A 106 20.25 27.82 -14.59
N ARG A 107 21.55 28.11 -14.68
CA ARG A 107 22.54 27.22 -15.28
C ARG A 107 22.59 25.94 -14.45
N LYS A 108 22.22 24.81 -15.05
CA LYS A 108 22.56 23.49 -14.51
C LYS A 108 24.08 23.44 -14.37
N GLY A 109 24.58 23.43 -13.14
CA GLY A 109 26.00 23.21 -12.87
C GLY A 109 26.44 21.84 -13.40
N PRO A 110 27.74 21.64 -13.69
CA PRO A 110 28.25 20.34 -14.08
C PRO A 110 27.95 19.30 -13.02
N TRP A 111 27.58 18.09 -13.44
CA TRP A 111 27.46 16.94 -12.56
C TRP A 111 28.81 16.68 -11.88
N PRO A 112 28.84 16.35 -10.58
CA PRO A 112 30.08 15.94 -9.94
C PRO A 112 30.62 14.69 -10.64
N PRO A 113 31.96 14.58 -10.80
CA PRO A 113 32.58 13.41 -11.43
C PRO A 113 32.23 12.14 -10.66
N ALA A 114 32.00 11.05 -11.40
CA ALA A 114 31.83 9.72 -10.84
C ALA A 114 33.04 9.38 -9.95
N GLY A 115 32.82 9.30 -8.64
CA GLY A 115 33.88 9.10 -7.65
C GLY A 115 34.02 10.21 -6.60
N ALA A 116 33.23 11.29 -6.66
CA ALA A 116 33.05 12.13 -5.48
C ALA A 116 32.36 11.31 -4.40
N GLU A 117 33.10 10.95 -3.36
CA GLU A 117 32.56 10.35 -2.13
C GLU A 117 31.53 11.34 -1.56
N MET A 118 30.26 11.13 -1.92
CA MET A 118 29.18 11.91 -1.34
C MET A 118 29.24 11.65 0.16
N ALA A 119 29.62 12.70 0.91
CA ALA A 119 29.73 12.68 2.35
C ALA A 119 28.34 12.46 2.96
N ALA A 120 27.91 11.20 2.97
CA ALA A 120 26.78 10.76 3.75
C ALA A 120 27.24 10.73 5.20
N VAL A 121 26.55 11.45 6.08
CA VAL A 121 26.73 11.27 7.52
C VAL A 121 26.44 9.80 7.81
N SER A 122 27.47 9.03 8.12
CA SER A 122 27.32 7.63 8.46
C SER A 122 26.72 7.53 9.86
N VAL A 123 25.72 6.67 10.01
CA VAL A 123 25.24 6.27 11.33
C VAL A 123 26.33 5.41 11.96
N PRO A 124 26.72 5.64 13.24
CA PRO A 124 27.65 4.75 13.91
C PRO A 124 27.12 3.31 13.94
N ASP A 125 27.97 2.32 13.69
CA ASP A 125 27.58 0.90 13.69
C ASP A 125 27.01 0.43 15.04
N THR A 126 27.32 1.16 16.12
CA THR A 126 26.81 0.91 17.47
C THR A 126 25.38 1.45 17.70
N CYS A 127 24.83 2.22 16.76
CA CYS A 127 23.49 2.78 16.90
C CYS A 127 22.41 1.75 16.51
N ASP A 128 21.61 1.36 17.49
CA ASP A 128 20.44 0.54 17.26
C ASP A 128 19.29 1.37 16.66
N LEU A 129 19.13 1.28 15.34
CA LEU A 129 18.09 1.99 14.59
C LEU A 129 16.66 1.56 14.95
N SER A 130 16.48 0.40 15.60
CA SER A 130 15.15 -0.11 15.97
C SER A 130 14.60 0.47 17.27
N ARG A 131 15.44 1.17 18.05
CA ARG A 131 15.08 1.74 19.35
C ARG A 131 15.11 3.26 19.28
N GLY A 132 13.99 3.87 19.62
CA GLY A 132 13.82 5.31 19.46
C GLY A 132 12.40 5.73 19.77
N GLU A 133 12.03 6.89 19.25
CA GLU A 133 10.70 7.47 19.40
C GLU A 133 10.27 8.18 18.12
N TRP A 134 8.96 8.34 17.98
CA TRP A 134 8.39 9.18 16.94
C TRP A 134 8.47 10.64 17.37
N VAL A 135 9.05 11.48 16.52
CA VAL A 135 9.17 12.93 16.72
C VAL A 135 8.38 13.63 15.64
N PHE A 136 7.58 14.62 16.04
CA PHE A 136 6.83 15.45 15.10
C PHE A 136 7.78 16.44 14.41
N ASP A 137 7.69 16.51 13.10
CA ASP A 137 8.51 17.33 12.22
C ASP A 137 7.68 17.77 11.01
N ASP A 138 7.12 18.97 11.09
CA ASP A 138 6.35 19.59 10.02
C ASP A 138 7.20 20.44 9.07
N VAL A 139 8.52 20.44 9.25
CA VAL A 139 9.48 21.21 8.45
C VAL A 139 10.08 20.34 7.35
N ASP A 140 10.59 19.15 7.70
CA ASP A 140 11.26 18.24 6.76
C ASP A 140 10.37 17.10 6.25
N TYR A 141 9.20 16.85 6.89
CA TYR A 141 8.29 15.76 6.51
C TYR A 141 6.91 16.26 6.04
N PRO A 142 6.25 15.54 5.12
CA PRO A 142 6.69 14.29 4.49
C PRO A 142 7.80 14.49 3.43
N LEU A 143 8.60 13.45 3.20
CA LEU A 143 9.69 13.44 2.22
C LEU A 143 9.22 13.55 0.76
N TYR A 144 7.94 13.28 0.50
CA TYR A 144 7.26 13.53 -0.77
C TYR A 144 5.78 13.75 -0.52
N ARG A 145 5.09 14.43 -1.44
CA ARG A 145 3.62 14.58 -1.38
C ARG A 145 2.92 13.52 -2.21
N GLU A 146 1.74 13.11 -1.75
CA GLU A 146 0.90 12.11 -2.44
C GLU A 146 0.58 12.51 -3.89
N ASP A 147 0.24 13.78 -4.11
CA ASP A 147 -0.12 14.32 -5.44
C ASP A 147 1.06 14.46 -6.41
N GLN A 148 2.29 14.38 -5.91
CA GLN A 148 3.50 14.41 -6.73
C GLN A 148 3.91 13.03 -7.23
N CYS A 149 3.40 11.94 -6.65
CA CYS A 149 3.80 10.58 -7.01
C CYS A 149 2.70 9.84 -7.78
N GLN A 150 2.85 9.81 -9.12
CA GLN A 150 1.94 9.09 -10.02
C GLN A 150 1.97 7.56 -9.86
N PHE A 151 2.94 7.02 -9.13
CA PHE A 151 3.14 5.57 -8.98
C PHE A 151 2.37 4.99 -7.78
N LEU A 152 1.76 5.83 -6.94
CA LEU A 152 0.92 5.38 -5.83
C LEU A 152 -0.35 4.73 -6.36
N SER A 153 -0.57 3.49 -5.93
CA SER A 153 -1.82 2.79 -6.17
C SER A 153 -2.97 3.44 -5.42
N GLN A 154 -4.20 3.23 -5.89
CA GLN A 154 -5.39 3.72 -5.18
C GLN A 154 -5.45 3.22 -3.73
N GLN A 155 -4.93 2.03 -3.44
CA GLN A 155 -4.93 1.42 -2.10
C GLN A 155 -4.25 2.32 -1.05
N VAL A 156 -3.21 3.07 -1.42
CA VAL A 156 -2.39 3.86 -0.49
C VAL A 156 -2.53 5.38 -0.66
N SER A 157 -3.38 5.85 -1.57
CA SER A 157 -3.63 7.28 -1.79
C SER A 157 -4.70 7.82 -0.84
N CYS A 158 -4.39 7.90 0.46
CA CYS A 158 -5.35 8.26 1.50
C CYS A 158 -6.01 9.62 1.28
N LEU A 159 -5.26 10.63 0.85
CA LEU A 159 -5.79 11.99 0.62
C LEU A 159 -6.75 11.99 -0.56
N ARG A 160 -6.35 11.38 -1.69
CA ARG A 160 -7.22 11.18 -2.86
C ARG A 160 -8.47 10.37 -2.51
N ASN A 161 -8.37 9.46 -1.55
CA ASN A 161 -9.49 8.65 -1.05
C ASN A 161 -10.34 9.35 0.03
N GLY A 162 -10.09 10.64 0.31
CA GLY A 162 -10.95 11.48 1.14
C GLY A 162 -10.50 11.70 2.58
N ARG A 163 -9.32 11.19 3.00
CA ARG A 163 -8.75 11.53 4.31
C ARG A 163 -8.40 13.02 4.32
N ARG A 164 -8.92 13.75 5.32
CA ARG A 164 -8.68 15.20 5.47
C ARG A 164 -7.51 15.52 6.41
N GLU A 165 -7.28 14.66 7.40
CA GLU A 165 -6.19 14.84 8.36
C GLU A 165 -4.86 14.42 7.73
N VAL A 166 -3.86 15.28 7.84
CA VAL A 166 -2.53 15.15 7.19
C VAL A 166 -1.37 15.07 8.17
N MET A 167 -1.59 15.33 9.46
CA MET A 167 -0.54 15.38 10.49
C MET A 167 0.17 14.05 10.67
N TYR A 168 -0.47 12.93 10.33
CA TYR A 168 0.17 11.61 10.29
C TYR A 168 1.39 11.54 9.37
N GLN A 169 1.50 12.45 8.39
CA GLN A 169 2.61 12.52 7.43
C GLN A 169 3.85 13.24 8.01
N ASN A 170 3.69 13.99 9.10
CA ASN A 170 4.71 14.85 9.70
C ASN A 170 5.43 14.17 10.87
N TRP A 171 5.51 12.84 10.88
CA TRP A 171 6.22 12.08 11.91
C TRP A 171 7.47 11.45 11.33
N ARG A 172 8.58 11.60 12.05
CA ARG A 172 9.85 10.94 11.75
C ARG A 172 10.31 10.07 12.91
N TRP A 173 10.99 8.99 12.58
CA TRP A 173 11.60 8.12 13.57
C TRP A 173 12.95 8.70 14.01
N GLN A 174 13.16 8.84 15.32
CA GLN A 174 14.42 9.29 15.92
C GLN A 174 15.04 8.14 16.73
N PRO A 175 16.11 7.49 16.22
CA PRO A 175 16.85 6.50 16.99
C PRO A 175 17.43 7.11 18.27
N LYS A 176 17.56 6.27 19.30
CA LYS A 176 18.17 6.68 20.56
C LYS A 176 19.70 6.70 20.41
N GLY A 177 20.31 7.86 20.64
CA GLY A 177 21.77 8.01 20.68
C GLY A 177 22.44 8.27 19.32
N CYS A 178 21.66 8.37 18.24
CA CYS A 178 22.14 8.87 16.94
C CYS A 178 20.97 9.47 16.15
N SER A 179 21.25 10.11 15.01
CA SER A 179 20.22 10.59 14.08
C SER A 179 20.34 9.89 12.74
N LEU A 180 19.20 9.64 12.09
CA LEU A 180 19.18 9.19 10.71
C LEU A 180 19.73 10.32 9.80
N PRO A 181 20.55 10.00 8.79
CA PRO A 181 20.97 10.98 7.81
C PRO A 181 19.75 11.51 7.05
N LYS A 182 19.80 12.79 6.66
CA LYS A 182 18.78 13.35 5.77
C LYS A 182 18.73 12.52 4.49
N PHE A 183 17.52 12.13 4.10
CA PHE A 183 17.34 11.32 2.89
C PHE A 183 17.73 12.13 1.65
N ASP A 184 18.62 11.55 0.83
CA ASP A 184 19.01 12.08 -0.47
C ASP A 184 18.77 11.00 -1.53
N ALA A 185 17.77 11.24 -2.39
CA ALA A 185 17.41 10.31 -3.46
C ALA A 185 18.53 10.13 -4.50
N ARG A 186 19.34 11.17 -4.76
CA ARG A 186 20.46 11.08 -5.72
C ARG A 186 21.56 10.20 -5.16
N LEU A 187 21.86 10.36 -3.87
CA LEU A 187 22.82 9.49 -3.17
C LEU A 187 22.41 8.02 -3.30
N LEU A 188 21.15 7.71 -3.00
CA LEU A 188 20.66 6.34 -3.08
C LEU A 188 20.72 5.80 -4.53
N LEU A 189 20.34 6.61 -5.52
CA LEU A 189 20.42 6.21 -6.92
C LEU A 189 21.86 5.99 -7.39
N GLU A 190 22.82 6.79 -6.94
CA GLU A 190 24.25 6.54 -7.23
C GLU A 190 24.73 5.23 -6.61
N ARG A 191 24.27 4.89 -5.38
CA ARG A 191 24.57 3.59 -4.77
C ARG A 191 23.91 2.41 -5.50
N LEU A 192 22.78 2.67 -6.16
CA LEU A 192 22.05 1.70 -6.98
C LEU A 192 22.43 1.73 -8.46
N ARG A 193 23.44 2.51 -8.87
CA ARG A 193 23.82 2.63 -10.28
C ARG A 193 24.27 1.28 -10.85
N GLY A 194 23.65 0.86 -11.95
CA GLY A 194 23.90 -0.45 -12.57
C GLY A 194 23.42 -1.64 -11.72
N LYS A 195 22.53 -1.41 -10.74
CA LYS A 195 22.09 -2.43 -9.78
C LYS A 195 20.58 -2.68 -9.83
N ARG A 196 20.22 -3.87 -9.35
CA ARG A 196 18.84 -4.31 -9.14
C ARG A 196 18.53 -4.41 -7.66
N MET A 197 17.56 -3.63 -7.19
CA MET A 197 16.97 -3.76 -5.85
C MET A 197 15.59 -4.39 -5.97
N MET A 198 15.30 -5.45 -5.21
CA MET A 198 14.03 -6.17 -5.28
C MET A 198 13.42 -6.39 -3.90
N PHE A 199 12.16 -5.95 -3.77
CA PHE A 199 11.26 -6.29 -2.67
C PHE A 199 10.55 -7.59 -3.01
N VAL A 200 10.52 -8.54 -2.08
CA VAL A 200 9.93 -9.87 -2.27
C VAL A 200 9.04 -10.20 -1.08
N GLY A 201 7.74 -10.31 -1.31
CA GLY A 201 6.83 -10.61 -0.21
C GLY A 201 5.37 -10.39 -0.48
N ASP A 202 4.65 -10.05 0.60
CA ASP A 202 3.23 -9.74 0.59
C ASP A 202 2.94 -8.26 0.27
N SER A 203 1.68 -7.85 0.44
CA SER A 203 1.22 -6.49 0.14
C SER A 203 1.91 -5.40 0.97
N MET A 204 2.39 -5.70 2.18
CA MET A 204 3.11 -4.72 2.99
C MET A 204 4.46 -4.36 2.37
N ASN A 205 5.12 -5.35 1.76
CA ASN A 205 6.37 -5.13 1.06
C ASN A 205 6.16 -4.38 -0.26
N ARG A 206 5.02 -4.60 -0.94
CA ARG A 206 4.59 -3.75 -2.06
C ARG A 206 4.39 -2.30 -1.64
N ASN A 207 3.82 -2.05 -0.45
CA ASN A 207 3.67 -0.68 0.06
C ASN A 207 5.03 -0.02 0.33
N GLN A 208 6.00 -0.75 0.87
CA GLN A 208 7.37 -0.25 1.05
C GLN A 208 8.05 0.06 -0.29
N TRP A 209 7.85 -0.79 -1.30
CA TRP A 209 8.31 -0.56 -2.66
C TRP A 209 7.68 0.71 -3.27
N GLU A 210 6.35 0.90 -3.18
CA GLU A 210 5.68 2.12 -3.66
C GLU A 210 6.23 3.38 -2.98
N SER A 211 6.48 3.33 -1.66
CA SER A 211 7.09 4.44 -0.92
C SER A 211 8.49 4.76 -1.44
N LEU A 212 9.36 3.75 -1.66
CA LEU A 212 10.70 3.98 -2.18
C LEU A 212 10.68 4.55 -3.60
N VAL A 213 9.81 4.04 -4.47
CA VAL A 213 9.63 4.61 -5.82
C VAL A 213 9.23 6.08 -5.73
N CYS A 214 8.32 6.45 -4.82
CA CYS A 214 7.92 7.84 -4.63
C CYS A 214 9.02 8.74 -4.07
N LEU A 215 9.89 8.22 -3.21
CA LEU A 215 11.07 8.93 -2.73
C LEU A 215 12.04 9.21 -3.87
N LEU A 216 12.34 8.20 -4.69
CA LEU A 216 13.30 8.30 -5.78
C LEU A 216 12.79 9.14 -6.95
N GLN A 217 11.48 9.10 -7.22
CA GLN A 217 10.90 9.81 -8.35
C GLN A 217 10.92 11.34 -8.19
N THR A 218 11.23 11.86 -7.01
CA THR A 218 11.41 13.30 -6.75
C THR A 218 12.59 13.92 -7.51
N VAL A 219 13.61 13.12 -7.86
CA VAL A 219 14.83 13.59 -8.54
C VAL A 219 15.02 12.98 -9.93
N THR A 220 14.06 12.18 -10.40
CA THR A 220 14.12 11.51 -11.72
C THR A 220 13.10 12.12 -12.68
N PRO A 221 13.55 12.68 -13.83
CA PRO A 221 12.64 13.23 -14.83
C PRO A 221 11.64 12.18 -15.36
N PRO A 222 10.38 12.55 -15.67
CA PRO A 222 9.37 11.63 -16.18
C PRO A 222 9.80 10.83 -17.42
N GLU A 223 10.58 11.44 -18.31
CA GLU A 223 11.10 10.84 -19.54
C GLU A 223 12.30 9.89 -19.32
N LYS A 224 12.86 9.86 -18.10
CA LYS A 224 14.01 9.04 -17.71
C LYS A 224 13.65 7.92 -16.74
N ARG A 225 12.36 7.65 -16.59
CA ARG A 225 11.85 6.64 -15.68
C ARG A 225 10.68 5.91 -16.30
N SER A 226 10.55 4.63 -16.00
CA SER A 226 9.45 3.81 -16.50
C SER A 226 8.97 2.81 -15.46
N ARG A 227 7.72 2.37 -15.60
CA ARG A 227 7.14 1.28 -14.80
C ARG A 227 6.60 0.22 -15.74
N ARG A 228 7.04 -1.02 -15.55
CA ARG A 228 6.55 -2.20 -16.29
C ARG A 228 6.09 -3.29 -15.34
N VAL A 229 5.15 -4.12 -15.79
CA VAL A 229 4.64 -5.27 -15.06
C VAL A 229 4.89 -6.53 -15.89
N GLU A 230 5.50 -7.54 -15.28
CA GLU A 230 5.90 -8.78 -15.92
C GLU A 230 5.51 -9.96 -15.02
N GLY A 231 4.33 -10.54 -15.28
CA GLY A 231 3.76 -11.59 -14.43
C GLY A 231 3.62 -11.12 -12.97
N SER A 232 4.32 -11.79 -12.05
CA SER A 232 4.34 -11.47 -10.62
C SER A 232 5.29 -10.32 -10.25
N ARG A 233 5.97 -9.69 -11.22
CA ARG A 233 6.98 -8.66 -10.99
C ARG A 233 6.51 -7.29 -11.46
N ILE A 234 6.79 -6.26 -10.66
CA ILE A 234 6.64 -4.85 -11.02
C ILE A 234 8.04 -4.22 -11.00
N ILE A 235 8.41 -3.51 -12.06
CA ILE A 235 9.77 -2.99 -12.24
C ILE A 235 9.68 -1.49 -12.48
N PHE A 236 10.30 -0.71 -11.60
CA PHE A 236 10.54 0.71 -11.80
C PHE A 236 11.99 0.91 -12.23
N THR A 237 12.23 1.49 -13.41
CA THR A 237 13.57 1.73 -13.95
C THR A 237 13.89 3.21 -13.92
N VAL A 238 15.13 3.55 -13.57
CA VAL A 238 15.69 4.90 -13.68
C VAL A 238 16.86 4.86 -14.67
N GLU A 239 16.62 5.36 -15.88
CA GLU A 239 17.52 5.16 -17.04
C GLU A 239 18.90 5.79 -16.85
N ASP A 240 18.96 7.02 -16.35
CA ASP A 240 20.24 7.75 -16.18
C ASP A 240 21.17 7.07 -15.16
N TYR A 241 20.65 6.16 -14.34
CA TYR A 241 21.40 5.40 -13.35
C TYR A 241 21.55 3.92 -13.72
N ASP A 242 20.91 3.46 -14.80
CA ASP A 242 20.81 2.02 -15.11
C ASP A 242 20.40 1.19 -13.88
N ALA A 243 19.42 1.71 -13.12
CA ALA A 243 18.99 1.16 -11.85
C ALA A 243 17.54 0.64 -11.94
N SER A 244 17.26 -0.51 -11.31
CA SER A 244 15.88 -1.02 -11.15
C SER A 244 15.49 -1.19 -9.69
N ILE A 245 14.25 -0.79 -9.39
CA ILE A 245 13.59 -0.97 -8.11
C ILE A 245 12.35 -1.84 -8.36
N GLU A 246 12.42 -3.09 -7.93
CA GLU A 246 11.52 -4.16 -8.31
C GLU A 246 10.66 -4.61 -7.12
N PHE A 247 9.43 -5.03 -7.37
CA PHE A 247 8.60 -5.78 -6.44
C PHE A 247 8.25 -7.13 -7.06
N TYR A 248 8.37 -8.21 -6.30
CA TYR A 248 7.98 -9.56 -6.70
C TYR A 248 6.97 -10.14 -5.72
N TRP A 249 5.80 -10.53 -6.23
CA TRP A 249 4.73 -11.14 -5.45
C TRP A 249 5.09 -12.58 -5.05
N ALA A 250 5.40 -12.76 -3.77
CA ALA A 250 5.64 -14.05 -3.14
C ALA A 250 5.20 -13.96 -1.67
N PRO A 251 3.89 -13.94 -1.41
CA PRO A 251 3.34 -13.52 -0.12
C PRO A 251 3.69 -14.45 1.05
N PHE A 252 3.99 -15.72 0.76
CA PHE A 252 4.54 -16.69 1.71
C PHE A 252 6.02 -17.01 1.46
N LEU A 253 6.67 -16.31 0.53
CA LEU A 253 8.02 -16.56 -0.03
C LEU A 253 8.18 -17.87 -0.79
N VAL A 254 7.68 -18.97 -0.23
CA VAL A 254 7.58 -20.29 -0.85
C VAL A 254 6.35 -20.39 -1.76
N GLU A 255 6.34 -21.40 -2.61
CA GLU A 255 5.22 -21.68 -3.51
C GLU A 255 3.91 -21.86 -2.74
N SER A 256 2.87 -21.22 -3.22
CA SER A 256 1.53 -21.29 -2.65
C SER A 256 0.45 -21.29 -3.72
N ASN A 257 -0.77 -21.63 -3.33
CA ASN A 257 -1.93 -21.42 -4.19
C ASN A 257 -2.39 -19.95 -4.27
N SER A 258 -1.62 -19.01 -3.70
CA SER A 258 -1.90 -17.57 -3.66
C SER A 258 -0.84 -16.73 -4.38
N ASP A 259 -0.04 -17.35 -5.25
CA ASP A 259 1.09 -16.73 -5.95
C ASP A 259 0.69 -15.90 -7.19
N ASP A 260 -0.59 -15.90 -7.56
CA ASP A 260 -1.11 -15.04 -8.63
C ASP A 260 -1.45 -13.65 -8.06
N PRO A 261 -0.76 -12.56 -8.48
CA PRO A 261 -0.97 -11.23 -7.93
C PRO A 261 -2.36 -10.65 -8.21
N ASN A 262 -3.15 -11.25 -9.12
CA ASN A 262 -4.52 -10.83 -9.43
C ASN A 262 -5.57 -11.77 -8.79
N ILE A 263 -5.25 -13.06 -8.66
CA ILE A 263 -6.15 -14.10 -8.12
C ILE A 263 -5.54 -14.72 -6.86
N HIS A 264 -5.30 -13.88 -5.85
CA HIS A 264 -4.72 -14.31 -4.58
C HIS A 264 -5.67 -14.20 -3.39
N SER A 265 -6.83 -13.57 -3.52
CA SER A 265 -7.80 -13.50 -2.43
C SER A 265 -8.66 -14.75 -2.43
N ILE A 266 -8.18 -15.80 -1.78
CA ILE A 266 -8.83 -17.10 -1.67
C ILE A 266 -9.04 -17.48 -0.20
N ASP A 267 -10.11 -18.23 0.07
CA ASP A 267 -10.50 -18.60 1.44
C ASP A 267 -9.50 -19.56 2.09
N VAL A 268 -8.94 -20.48 1.30
CA VAL A 268 -8.05 -21.54 1.79
C VAL A 268 -6.67 -21.35 1.19
N ARG A 269 -5.75 -20.78 1.98
CA ARG A 269 -4.35 -20.56 1.61
C ARG A 269 -3.51 -21.77 1.98
N ILE A 270 -2.73 -22.29 1.03
CA ILE A 270 -1.94 -23.52 1.19
C ILE A 270 -0.53 -23.27 0.65
N ILE A 271 0.48 -23.63 1.43
CA ILE A 271 1.89 -23.45 1.10
C ILE A 271 2.59 -24.79 0.85
N LYS A 272 3.65 -24.76 0.04
CA LYS A 272 4.67 -25.81 -0.06
C LYS A 272 5.90 -25.34 0.71
N ALA A 273 5.95 -25.61 2.01
CA ALA A 273 6.94 -25.02 2.92
C ALA A 273 8.41 -25.20 2.48
N GLU A 274 8.73 -26.27 1.75
CA GLU A 274 10.08 -26.55 1.26
C GLU A 274 10.33 -26.20 -0.23
N SER A 275 9.38 -25.56 -0.92
CA SER A 275 9.47 -25.26 -2.36
C SER A 275 9.61 -23.76 -2.62
N ILE A 276 10.79 -23.31 -3.04
CA ILE A 276 11.07 -21.87 -3.28
C ILE A 276 11.60 -21.57 -4.69
N GLU A 277 12.16 -22.56 -5.38
CA GLU A 277 12.96 -22.35 -6.59
C GLU A 277 12.18 -21.70 -7.75
N LYS A 278 10.88 -21.99 -7.87
CA LYS A 278 10.01 -21.36 -8.88
C LYS A 278 9.98 -19.82 -8.73
N HIS A 279 10.01 -19.32 -7.51
CA HIS A 279 10.12 -17.88 -7.27
C HIS A 279 11.55 -17.41 -7.38
N ALA A 280 12.45 -18.16 -6.77
CA ALA A 280 13.81 -17.74 -6.52
C ALA A 280 14.65 -17.54 -7.80
N VAL A 281 14.27 -18.18 -8.90
CA VAL A 281 14.82 -17.90 -10.24
C VAL A 281 14.74 -16.41 -10.63
N GLN A 282 13.73 -15.68 -10.13
CA GLN A 282 13.55 -14.25 -10.40
C GLN A 282 14.43 -13.36 -9.53
N TRP A 283 14.84 -13.86 -8.37
CA TRP A 283 15.63 -13.14 -7.36
C TRP A 283 17.13 -13.22 -7.63
N LYS A 284 17.58 -14.28 -8.33
CA LYS A 284 18.99 -14.47 -8.69
C LYS A 284 19.53 -13.24 -9.44
N GLY A 285 20.73 -12.83 -9.04
CA GLY A 285 21.41 -11.67 -9.60
C GLY A 285 20.83 -10.32 -9.18
N ALA A 286 19.96 -10.26 -8.17
CA ALA A 286 19.66 -9.00 -7.50
C ALA A 286 20.82 -8.57 -6.58
N ASP A 287 21.17 -7.29 -6.60
CA ASP A 287 22.21 -6.71 -5.75
C ASP A 287 21.68 -6.40 -4.35
N VAL A 288 20.39 -6.06 -4.25
CA VAL A 288 19.73 -5.80 -2.97
C VAL A 288 18.40 -6.56 -2.94
N LEU A 289 18.22 -7.41 -1.93
CA LEU A 289 16.95 -8.11 -1.69
C LEU A 289 16.34 -7.63 -0.37
N VAL A 290 15.05 -7.31 -0.40
CA VAL A 290 14.27 -6.94 0.79
C VAL A 290 13.09 -7.89 0.89
N PHE A 291 13.19 -8.88 1.78
CA PHE A 291 12.14 -9.87 1.99
C PHE A 291 11.12 -9.42 3.04
N ASN A 292 9.89 -9.90 2.93
CA ASN A 292 8.90 -9.85 3.98
C ASN A 292 7.86 -10.95 3.81
N THR A 293 7.33 -11.46 4.92
CA THR A 293 6.12 -12.27 4.90
C THR A 293 5.50 -12.30 6.28
N TYR A 294 4.26 -11.80 6.42
CA TYR A 294 3.60 -11.80 7.72
C TYR A 294 2.08 -11.78 7.66
N ILE A 295 1.49 -10.84 6.92
CA ILE A 295 0.09 -10.46 7.15
C ILE A 295 -0.90 -11.62 6.95
N TRP A 296 -0.64 -12.49 5.98
CA TRP A 296 -1.52 -13.63 5.70
C TRP A 296 -1.37 -14.81 6.65
N TRP A 297 -0.25 -14.91 7.37
CA TRP A 297 -0.06 -15.91 8.43
C TRP A 297 -1.02 -15.67 9.58
N MET A 298 -1.50 -14.43 9.73
CA MET A 298 -2.40 -14.02 10.81
C MET A 298 -3.87 -14.36 10.54
N ASN A 299 -4.22 -14.82 9.34
CA ASN A 299 -5.61 -15.15 8.98
C ASN A 299 -6.15 -16.37 9.76
N THR A 300 -5.30 -17.34 10.06
CA THR A 300 -5.68 -18.61 10.70
C THR A 300 -4.67 -19.00 11.77
N ARG A 301 -5.11 -19.74 12.79
CA ARG A 301 -4.23 -20.24 13.87
C ARG A 301 -3.21 -21.27 13.36
N GLU A 302 -3.64 -22.11 12.43
CA GLU A 302 -2.82 -23.13 11.78
C GLU A 302 -2.65 -22.78 10.30
N ILE A 303 -1.56 -23.25 9.72
CA ILE A 303 -1.20 -23.05 8.32
C ILE A 303 -1.35 -24.37 7.58
N LYS A 304 -2.01 -24.32 6.43
CA LYS A 304 -2.18 -25.49 5.57
C LYS A 304 -0.92 -25.71 4.75
N VAL A 305 -0.26 -26.83 5.02
CA VAL A 305 0.97 -27.22 4.32
C VAL A 305 0.69 -28.43 3.43
N LEU A 306 1.06 -28.31 2.15
CA LEU A 306 0.92 -29.40 1.19
C LEU A 306 1.75 -30.61 1.62
N ARG A 307 1.17 -31.81 1.57
CA ARG A 307 1.90 -33.04 1.93
C ARG A 307 3.00 -33.34 0.89
N PRO A 308 4.16 -33.87 1.32
CA PRO A 308 5.15 -34.40 0.39
C PRO A 308 4.53 -35.42 -0.57
N GLY A 309 4.80 -35.29 -1.87
CA GLY A 309 4.25 -36.18 -2.91
C GLY A 309 2.76 -35.96 -3.26
N ALA A 310 2.10 -34.97 -2.67
CA ALA A 310 0.72 -34.62 -3.02
C ALA A 310 0.59 -34.19 -4.49
N LYS A 311 -0.48 -34.66 -5.15
CA LYS A 311 -0.78 -34.31 -6.56
C LYS A 311 -1.57 -33.01 -6.70
N ASN A 312 -2.22 -32.55 -5.63
CA ASN A 312 -3.10 -31.39 -5.64
C ASN A 312 -3.22 -30.76 -4.24
N TRP A 313 -3.73 -29.53 -4.20
CA TRP A 313 -3.84 -28.72 -2.99
C TRP A 313 -4.80 -29.28 -1.92
N THR A 314 -5.71 -30.20 -2.27
CA THR A 314 -6.63 -30.80 -1.28
C THR A 314 -5.91 -31.75 -0.32
N GLN A 315 -4.73 -32.23 -0.67
CA GLN A 315 -3.91 -33.13 0.15
C GLN A 315 -2.91 -32.32 1.01
N HIS A 316 -3.44 -31.61 2.00
CA HIS A 316 -2.65 -30.84 2.96
C HIS A 316 -2.81 -31.38 4.38
N ILE A 317 -2.01 -30.83 5.28
CA ILE A 317 -2.15 -30.97 6.73
C ILE A 317 -2.20 -29.57 7.35
N ASP A 318 -2.86 -29.46 8.49
CA ASP A 318 -2.78 -28.27 9.32
C ASP A 318 -1.52 -28.38 10.20
N VAL A 319 -0.73 -27.31 10.20
CA VAL A 319 0.52 -27.20 10.96
C VAL A 319 0.43 -25.97 11.83
N GLU A 320 0.97 -26.03 13.05
CA GLU A 320 1.05 -24.87 13.93
C GLU A 320 1.79 -23.72 13.20
N ARG A 321 1.32 -22.48 13.41
CA ARG A 321 1.77 -21.33 12.61
C ARG A 321 3.27 -21.10 12.73
N TRP A 322 3.83 -21.15 13.93
CA TRP A 322 5.24 -20.93 14.16
C TRP A 322 6.09 -22.05 13.57
N ASP A 323 5.65 -23.30 13.70
CA ASP A 323 6.33 -24.44 13.08
C ASP A 323 6.37 -24.29 11.54
N ALA A 324 5.27 -23.88 10.92
CA ALA A 324 5.21 -23.63 9.48
C ALA A 324 6.07 -22.42 9.07
N TYR A 325 6.07 -21.35 9.88
CA TYR A 325 6.88 -20.15 9.64
C TYR A 325 8.37 -20.46 9.71
N GLU A 326 8.80 -21.23 10.72
CA GLU A 326 10.19 -21.67 10.87
C GLU A 326 10.64 -22.48 9.66
N ARG A 327 9.82 -23.42 9.17
CA ARG A 327 10.13 -24.20 7.96
C ARG A 327 10.36 -23.31 6.75
N VAL A 328 9.47 -22.34 6.51
CA VAL A 328 9.61 -21.39 5.40
C VAL A 328 10.86 -20.53 5.52
N LEU A 329 11.15 -19.99 6.71
CA LEU A 329 12.37 -19.21 6.92
C LEU A 329 13.64 -20.05 6.77
N ARG A 330 13.62 -21.31 7.20
CA ARG A 330 14.73 -22.25 7.00
C ARG A 330 14.96 -22.52 5.52
N THR A 331 13.90 -22.70 4.73
CA THR A 331 13.97 -22.85 3.27
C THR A 331 14.54 -21.60 2.60
N LEU A 332 14.08 -20.40 3.00
CA LEU A 332 14.64 -19.13 2.52
C LEU A 332 16.12 -19.02 2.86
N SER A 333 16.51 -19.20 4.13
CA SER A 333 17.90 -19.11 4.58
C SER A 333 18.80 -20.07 3.80
N THR A 334 18.37 -21.32 3.64
CA THR A 334 19.12 -22.34 2.88
C THR A 334 19.30 -21.92 1.42
N TRP A 335 18.29 -21.28 0.82
CA TRP A 335 18.41 -20.76 -0.53
C TRP A 335 19.38 -19.58 -0.60
N LEU A 336 19.32 -18.64 0.34
CA LEU A 336 20.22 -17.49 0.40
C LEU A 336 21.68 -17.94 0.53
N ASP A 337 21.99 -18.85 1.46
CA ASP A 337 23.34 -19.38 1.68
C ASP A 337 23.96 -20.00 0.43
N ARG A 338 23.13 -20.55 -0.46
CA ARG A 338 23.57 -21.23 -1.69
C ARG A 338 23.66 -20.32 -2.91
N ASN A 339 22.94 -19.19 -2.92
CA ASN A 339 22.75 -18.39 -4.13
C ASN A 339 23.20 -16.93 -4.00
N MET A 340 23.48 -16.45 -2.79
CA MET A 340 23.87 -15.06 -2.54
C MET A 340 25.35 -14.98 -2.15
N ASP A 341 26.05 -14.00 -2.71
CA ASP A 341 27.41 -13.64 -2.32
C ASP A 341 27.38 -12.40 -1.41
N PRO A 342 27.69 -12.53 -0.11
CA PRO A 342 27.69 -11.41 0.83
C PRO A 342 28.63 -10.25 0.45
N ASN A 343 29.63 -10.49 -0.41
CA ASN A 343 30.54 -9.43 -0.88
C ASN A 343 29.94 -8.60 -2.02
N ARG A 344 28.88 -9.10 -2.67
CA ARG A 344 28.27 -8.46 -3.84
C ARG A 344 26.84 -8.01 -3.60
N SER A 345 26.12 -8.72 -2.74
CA SER A 345 24.70 -8.50 -2.51
C SER A 345 24.39 -8.20 -1.04
N SER A 346 23.38 -7.38 -0.83
CA SER A 346 22.83 -7.10 0.51
C SER A 346 21.43 -7.70 0.63
N VAL A 347 21.15 -8.34 1.76
CA VAL A 347 19.85 -8.96 2.05
C VAL A 347 19.27 -8.34 3.31
N PHE A 348 18.01 -7.93 3.22
CA PHE A 348 17.22 -7.37 4.31
C PHE A 348 15.97 -8.22 4.49
N PHE A 349 15.48 -8.29 5.72
CA PHE A 349 14.18 -8.88 6.04
C PHE A 349 13.36 -7.85 6.84
N MET A 350 12.29 -7.33 6.25
CA MET A 350 11.34 -6.47 6.94
C MET A 350 10.57 -7.31 7.96
N SER A 351 10.61 -6.89 9.22
CA SER A 351 9.90 -7.53 10.32
C SER A 351 8.38 -7.37 10.19
N MET A 352 7.66 -7.86 11.20
CA MET A 352 6.21 -7.93 11.22
C MET A 352 5.58 -6.52 11.19
N SER A 353 4.76 -6.23 10.19
CA SER A 353 3.97 -5.00 10.16
C SER A 353 2.72 -5.15 11.04
N PRO A 354 2.49 -4.27 12.03
CA PRO A 354 1.41 -4.43 13.00
C PRO A 354 0.03 -4.11 12.43
N LEU A 355 -1.00 -4.68 13.07
CA LEU A 355 -2.40 -4.38 12.83
C LEU A 355 -3.01 -3.59 13.99
N HIS A 356 -3.87 -2.63 13.67
CA HIS A 356 -4.55 -1.77 14.65
C HIS A 356 -6.07 -1.93 14.53
N ILE A 357 -6.54 -3.17 14.70
CA ILE A 357 -7.98 -3.54 14.55
C ILE A 357 -8.77 -3.50 15.86
N LYS A 358 -8.11 -3.32 17.01
CA LYS A 358 -8.72 -3.28 18.34
C LYS A 358 -8.10 -2.19 19.17
#